data_AF-A0A2E7QTD7-F1
#
_entry.id   AF-A0A2E7QTD7-F1
#
_cell.length_a   1.000
_cell.length_b   1.000
_cell.length_c   1.000
_cell.angle_alpha   90.00
_cell.angle_beta   90.00
_cell.angle_gamma   90.00
#
_symmetry.space_group_name_H-M   'P 1'
#
loop_
_entity.id
_entity.type
_entity.pdbx_description
1 polymer ?
#
loop_
_entity_poly.entity_id
_entity_poly.type
_entity_poly.pdbx_seq_one_letter_code
_entity_poly.pdbx_strand_id
1 'polypeptide(L)' 'QLGVKLTELTPEQASYIDVPVEGPYKADHYRY' A
#
# COMPACT_ATOMS: atom_id res chain seq x y z
N GLN A 1 19.87 -4.27 -9.85
CA GLN A 1 18.38 -4.24 -9.86
C GLN A 1 17.89 -5.50 -9.16
N LEU A 2 16.93 -5.41 -8.23
CA LEU A 2 16.55 -6.53 -7.35
C LEU A 2 15.46 -7.46 -7.92
N GLY A 3 14.90 -7.17 -9.11
CA GLY A 3 13.90 -8.03 -9.75
C GLY A 3 12.55 -8.12 -9.01
N VAL A 4 12.28 -7.20 -8.08
CA VAL A 4 11.06 -7.18 -7.27
C VAL A 4 9.84 -6.86 -8.14
N LYS A 5 8.73 -7.55 -7.91
CA LYS A 5 7.41 -7.23 -8.47
C LYS A 5 6.50 -6.77 -7.35
N LEU A 6 6.11 -5.50 -7.38
CA LEU A 6 5.16 -4.95 -6.42
C LEU A 6 3.74 -5.24 -6.88
N THR A 7 2.88 -5.64 -5.94
CA THR A 7 1.44 -5.74 -6.19
C THR A 7 0.81 -4.36 -6.05
N GLU A 8 -0.07 -4.02 -6.97
CA GLU A 8 -0.89 -2.80 -6.90
C GLU A 8 -2.25 -3.11 -6.25
N LEU A 9 -2.70 -2.24 -5.36
CA LEU A 9 -4.03 -2.35 -4.76
C LEU A 9 -5.09 -1.98 -5.79
N THR A 10 -6.21 -2.71 -5.80
CA THR A 10 -7.40 -2.23 -6.49
C THR A 10 -8.02 -1.05 -5.72
N PRO A 11 -8.79 -0.16 -6.37
CA PRO A 11 -9.48 0.93 -5.68
C PRO A 11 -10.40 0.43 -4.54
N GLU A 12 -11.02 -0.73 -4.72
CA GLU A 12 -11.87 -1.37 -3.69
C GLU A 12 -11.04 -1.82 -2.48
N GLN A 13 -9.87 -2.46 -2.70
CA GLN A 13 -8.99 -2.88 -1.62
C GLN A 13 -8.43 -1.69 -0.84
N ALA A 14 -8.01 -0.64 -1.54
CA ALA A 14 -7.49 0.59 -0.95
C ALA A 14 -8.55 1.28 -0.07
N SER A 15 -9.78 1.39 -0.60
CA SER A 15 -10.94 1.89 0.14
C SER A 15 -11.28 1.03 1.37
N TYR A 16 -11.21 -0.31 1.23
CA TYR A 16 -11.52 -1.24 2.33
C TYR A 16 -10.62 -1.06 3.56
N ILE A 17 -9.35 -0.69 3.36
CA ILE A 17 -8.37 -0.48 4.45
C ILE A 17 -8.07 1.00 4.71
N ASP A 18 -8.82 1.91 4.09
CA ASP A 18 -8.71 3.37 4.25
C ASP A 18 -7.30 3.93 3.95
N VAL A 19 -6.75 3.56 2.79
CA VAL A 19 -5.47 4.11 2.28
C VAL A 19 -5.57 4.50 0.81
N PRO A 20 -4.77 5.46 0.30
CA PRO A 20 -4.65 5.72 -1.14
C PRO A 20 -3.97 4.54 -1.87
N VAL A 21 -4.28 4.36 -3.16
CA VAL A 21 -3.68 3.30 -4.00
C VAL A 21 -2.17 3.48 -4.14
N GLU A 22 -1.71 4.72 -4.14
CA GLU A 22 -0.31 5.15 -4.22
C GLU A 22 0.37 5.29 -2.85
N GLY A 23 -0.38 5.08 -1.76
CA GLY A 23 0.05 5.24 -0.38
C GLY A 23 -0.02 6.69 0.14
N PRO A 24 0.49 6.95 1.35
CA PRO A 24 1.22 6.03 2.24
C PRO A 24 0.36 4.84 2.72
N TYR A 25 0.97 3.65 2.77
CA TYR A 25 0.26 2.38 3.04
C TYR A 25 0.17 1.99 4.53
N LYS A 26 0.82 2.75 5.41
CA LYS A 26 0.93 2.48 6.85
C LYS A 26 1.00 3.81 7.60
N ALA A 27 0.53 3.80 8.84
CA ALA A 27 0.58 4.96 9.73
C ALA A 27 2.01 5.29 10.18
N ASP A 28 2.24 6.54 10.61
CA ASP A 28 3.57 7.06 10.96
C ASP A 28 4.30 6.31 12.07
N HIS A 29 3.55 5.70 13.01
CA HIS A 29 4.11 4.94 14.12
C HIS A 29 4.28 3.44 13.83
N TYR A 30 4.05 3.01 12.59
CA TYR A 30 4.24 1.63 12.17
C TYR A 30 5.73 1.27 12.15
N ARG A 31 6.10 0.14 12.76
CA ARG A 31 7.51 -0.27 12.93
C ARG A 31 8.07 -1.13 11.80
N TYR A 32 7.29 -1.27 10.71
CA TYR A 32 7.44 -2.26 9.64
C TYR A 32 7.04 -3.67 10.07
#